data_AF-R9C531-F1
#
_entry.id   AF-R9C531-F1
#
_cell.length_a   1.000
_cell.length_b   1.000
_cell.length_c   1.000
_cell.angle_alpha   90.00
_cell.angle_beta   90.00
_cell.angle_gamma   90.00
#
_symmetry.space_group_name_H-M   'P 1'
#
loop_
_entity.id
_entity.type
_entity.pdbx_description
1 polymer ?
#
loop_
_entity_poly.entity_id
_entity_poly.type
_entity_poly.pdbx_seq_one_letter_code
_entity_poly.pdbx_strand_id
1 'polypeptide(L)'
;MNYIFYDLEFNQNNINTPNNISISQLPFEIIQIGALKLNESLEVISTFNEFVRPTVYNDINPYVENITKITKDMLAKCDTFTITYNRFIEFIGNEDLVLCVWGKADLREFIRNIKFNNLSTEIFPTKYIDVQKHTSKFFKLSKGTQIGLKTAVELLNIEFQENFHNAFYDAFYTAEVFKKIINDNIVPENYIYVNRNATKNTYRNKIDTVSLFKQFNKMYNREMSEEEKSIIKTAYNMGRTKQFMK
;
A
#
# COMPACT_ATOMS: atom_id res chain seq x y z
N MET A 1 8.73 -22.51 -9.15
CA MET A 1 8.02 -21.45 -8.40
C MET A 1 8.74 -20.14 -8.64
N ASN A 2 8.11 -19.17 -9.32
CA ASN A 2 8.71 -17.85 -9.50
C ASN A 2 8.17 -16.85 -8.47
N TYR A 3 8.98 -15.88 -8.10
CA TYR A 3 8.56 -14.75 -7.27
C TYR A 3 8.41 -13.51 -8.14
N ILE A 4 7.24 -12.89 -8.10
CA ILE A 4 6.96 -11.64 -8.81
C ILE A 4 6.95 -10.51 -7.78
N PHE A 5 8.07 -9.82 -7.65
CA PHE A 5 8.15 -8.61 -6.84
C PHE A 5 7.56 -7.48 -7.65
N TYR A 6 6.55 -6.79 -7.13
CA TYR A 6 6.01 -5.63 -7.82
C TYR A 6 5.57 -4.54 -6.84
N ASP A 7 5.57 -3.31 -7.36
CA ASP A 7 5.07 -2.11 -6.72
C ASP A 7 4.29 -1.27 -7.74
N LEU A 8 3.54 -0.27 -7.28
CA LEU A 8 2.62 0.51 -8.08
C LEU A 8 2.67 1.98 -7.66
N GLU A 9 2.73 2.86 -8.64
CA GLU A 9 2.43 4.28 -8.41
C GLU A 9 1.01 4.60 -8.84
N PHE A 10 0.33 5.47 -8.06
CA PHE A 10 -1.06 5.82 -8.27
C PHE A 10 -1.27 7.32 -8.42
N ASN A 11 -2.16 7.69 -9.34
CA ASN A 11 -2.80 8.99 -9.31
C ASN A 11 -4.10 8.95 -8.50
N GLN A 12 -4.52 10.11 -8.00
CA GLN A 12 -5.70 10.25 -7.15
C GLN A 12 -6.35 11.61 -7.36
N ASN A 13 -7.57 11.78 -6.85
CA ASN A 13 -8.30 13.02 -7.01
C ASN A 13 -7.57 14.23 -6.39
N ASN A 14 -7.71 15.40 -7.00
CA ASN A 14 -7.28 16.67 -6.39
C ASN A 14 -8.31 17.11 -5.34
N ILE A 15 -7.84 17.75 -4.27
CA ILE A 15 -8.68 18.21 -3.15
C ILE A 15 -9.83 19.12 -3.63
N ASN A 16 -9.62 19.84 -4.73
CA ASN A 16 -10.56 20.82 -5.28
C ASN A 16 -11.50 20.26 -6.36
N THR A 17 -11.39 18.99 -6.73
CA THR A 17 -12.21 18.40 -7.80
C THR A 17 -13.39 17.65 -7.19
N PRO A 18 -14.64 17.95 -7.58
CA PRO A 18 -15.80 17.27 -7.04
C PRO A 18 -15.78 15.77 -7.38
N ASN A 19 -16.06 14.93 -6.38
CA ASN A 19 -16.14 13.49 -6.55
C ASN A 19 -17.32 13.13 -7.47
N ASN A 20 -17.06 12.36 -8.52
CA ASN A 20 -18.08 11.72 -9.34
C ASN A 20 -18.11 10.19 -9.08
N ILE A 21 -19.01 9.48 -9.78
CA ILE A 21 -19.19 8.04 -9.58
C ILE A 21 -17.91 7.27 -9.91
N SER A 22 -17.22 7.59 -11.00
CA SER A 22 -15.97 6.93 -11.40
C SER A 22 -14.86 7.11 -10.36
N ILE A 23 -14.70 8.32 -9.83
CA ILE A 23 -13.74 8.66 -8.75
C ILE A 23 -14.03 7.84 -7.48
N SER A 24 -15.31 7.62 -7.16
CA SER A 24 -15.69 6.82 -6.00
C SER A 24 -15.38 5.32 -6.16
N GLN A 25 -15.40 4.81 -7.40
CA GLN A 25 -15.13 3.41 -7.72
C GLN A 25 -13.63 3.13 -7.87
N LEU A 26 -12.86 4.14 -8.29
CA LEU A 26 -11.41 4.07 -8.48
C LEU A 26 -10.70 5.24 -7.77
N PRO A 27 -10.51 5.19 -6.44
CA PRO A 27 -9.85 6.27 -5.71
C PRO A 27 -8.36 6.41 -6.05
N PHE A 28 -7.72 5.32 -6.49
CA PHE A 28 -6.32 5.24 -6.88
C PHE A 28 -6.22 4.60 -8.26
N GLU A 29 -5.89 5.39 -9.27
CA GLU A 29 -5.68 4.93 -10.64
C GLU A 29 -4.19 4.66 -10.86
N ILE A 30 -3.84 3.47 -11.31
CA ILE A 30 -2.43 3.09 -11.53
C ILE A 30 -1.83 3.92 -12.67
N ILE A 31 -0.64 4.51 -12.42
CA ILE A 31 0.14 5.30 -13.39
C ILE A 31 1.54 4.73 -13.65
N GLN A 32 2.01 3.78 -12.85
CA GLN A 32 3.22 3.01 -13.12
C GLN A 32 3.09 1.61 -12.53
N ILE A 33 3.60 0.61 -13.25
CA ILE A 33 3.75 -0.76 -12.78
C ILE A 33 5.23 -1.13 -12.91
N GLY A 34 5.87 -1.40 -11.76
CA GLY A 34 7.25 -1.87 -11.71
C GLY A 34 7.29 -3.26 -11.12
N ALA A 35 8.03 -4.18 -11.76
CA ALA A 35 8.16 -5.54 -11.27
C ALA A 35 9.48 -6.22 -11.66
N LEU A 36 9.84 -7.22 -10.86
CA LEU A 36 10.92 -8.17 -11.13
C LEU A 36 10.38 -9.59 -10.99
N LYS A 37 10.73 -10.44 -11.97
CA LYS A 37 10.50 -11.87 -11.92
C LYS A 37 11.79 -12.54 -11.47
N LEU A 38 11.74 -13.22 -10.34
CA LEU A 38 12.86 -13.97 -9.76
C LEU A 38 12.56 -15.47 -9.80
N ASN A 39 13.59 -16.28 -10.04
CA ASN A 39 13.50 -17.74 -9.95
C ASN A 39 13.54 -18.22 -8.48
N GLU A 40 13.50 -19.53 -8.27
CA GLU A 40 13.57 -20.15 -6.93
C GLU A 40 14.86 -19.82 -6.17
N SER A 41 15.95 -19.55 -6.88
CA SER A 41 17.24 -19.13 -6.33
C SER A 41 17.33 -17.62 -6.06
N LEU A 42 16.21 -16.89 -6.20
CA LEU A 42 16.11 -15.43 -6.06
C LEU A 42 16.97 -14.64 -7.06
N GLU A 43 17.30 -15.25 -8.20
CA GLU A 43 17.99 -14.58 -9.29
C GLU A 43 16.97 -13.90 -10.19
N VAL A 44 17.26 -12.66 -10.60
CA VAL A 44 16.39 -11.90 -11.50
C VAL A 44 16.46 -12.51 -12.90
N ILE A 45 15.33 -12.97 -13.41
CA ILE A 45 15.24 -13.56 -14.76
C ILE A 45 14.50 -12.65 -15.75
N SER A 46 13.69 -11.70 -15.28
CA SER A 46 13.04 -10.70 -16.12
C SER A 46 12.60 -9.49 -15.30
N THR A 47 12.40 -8.36 -15.97
CA THR A 47 11.94 -7.10 -15.38
C THR A 47 10.79 -6.49 -16.18
N PHE A 48 9.95 -5.71 -15.49
CA PHE A 48 8.83 -4.98 -16.08
C PHE A 48 8.80 -3.58 -15.49
N ASN A 49 8.71 -2.56 -16.34
CA ASN A 49 8.61 -1.17 -15.90
C ASN A 49 7.83 -0.37 -16.96
N GLU A 50 6.53 -0.26 -16.77
CA GLU A 50 5.67 0.46 -17.70
C GLU A 50 4.88 1.57 -16.98
N PHE A 51 4.85 2.74 -17.61
CA PHE A 51 3.94 3.81 -17.26
C PHE A 51 2.56 3.56 -17.86
N VAL A 52 1.53 3.98 -17.15
CA VAL A 52 0.13 3.78 -17.53
C VAL A 52 -0.53 5.14 -17.74
N ARG A 53 -1.13 5.34 -18.91
CA ARG A 53 -1.89 6.56 -19.19
C ARG A 53 -3.22 6.55 -18.42
N PRO A 54 -3.46 7.54 -17.55
CA PRO A 54 -4.70 7.63 -16.80
C PRO A 54 -5.88 7.97 -17.74
N THR A 55 -7.05 7.50 -17.35
CA THR A 55 -8.33 7.68 -18.06
C THR A 55 -9.41 8.27 -17.15
N VAL A 56 -9.22 8.20 -15.83
CA VAL A 56 -10.13 8.78 -14.82
C VAL A 56 -9.59 10.12 -14.34
N TYR A 57 -8.33 10.18 -13.92
CA TYR A 57 -7.67 11.38 -13.45
C TYR A 57 -6.71 11.92 -14.51
N ASN A 58 -7.25 12.73 -15.44
CA ASN A 58 -6.50 13.26 -16.58
C ASN A 58 -5.35 14.22 -16.18
N ASP A 59 -5.41 14.81 -14.99
CA ASP A 59 -4.34 15.62 -14.41
C ASP A 59 -3.70 14.88 -13.24
N ILE A 60 -2.37 14.97 -13.12
CA ILE A 60 -1.66 14.37 -12.00
C ILE A 60 -1.85 15.22 -10.76
N ASN A 61 -2.14 14.56 -9.64
CA ASN A 61 -2.22 15.25 -8.37
C ASN A 61 -0.85 15.88 -8.03
N PRO A 62 -0.75 17.17 -7.68
CA PRO A 62 0.54 17.82 -7.44
C PRO A 62 1.38 17.16 -6.33
N TYR A 63 0.73 16.56 -5.33
CA TYR A 63 1.44 15.78 -4.32
C TYR A 63 2.06 14.51 -4.91
N VAL A 64 1.31 13.79 -5.75
CA VAL A 64 1.78 12.59 -6.45
C VAL A 64 2.95 12.96 -7.38
N GLU A 65 2.78 13.96 -8.25
CA GLU A 65 3.85 14.42 -9.14
C GLU A 65 5.10 14.85 -8.36
N ASN A 66 4.93 15.50 -7.19
CA ASN A 66 6.07 15.90 -6.38
C ASN A 66 6.86 14.71 -5.82
N ILE A 67 6.19 13.62 -5.39
CA ILE A 67 6.87 12.46 -4.81
C ILE A 67 7.40 11.51 -5.88
N THR A 68 6.64 11.24 -6.94
CA THR A 68 7.00 10.26 -7.98
C THR A 68 7.77 10.85 -9.14
N LYS A 69 7.71 12.18 -9.31
CA LYS A 69 8.21 12.92 -10.49
C LYS A 69 7.53 12.52 -11.81
N ILE A 70 6.45 11.75 -11.75
CA ILE A 70 5.66 11.36 -12.92
C ILE A 70 4.79 12.54 -13.33
N THR A 71 5.01 13.04 -14.55
CA THR A 71 4.26 14.17 -15.10
C THR A 71 3.17 13.71 -16.06
N LYS A 72 2.17 14.57 -16.29
CA LYS A 72 1.12 14.31 -17.29
C LYS A 72 1.70 14.07 -18.69
N ASP A 73 2.72 14.83 -19.07
CA ASP A 73 3.35 14.74 -20.40
C ASP A 73 4.08 13.41 -20.60
N MET A 74 4.67 12.84 -19.54
CA MET A 74 5.25 11.50 -19.57
C MET A 74 4.19 10.45 -19.90
N LEU A 75 3.01 10.56 -19.27
CA LEU A 75 1.94 9.57 -19.41
C LEU A 75 1.10 9.74 -20.69
N ALA A 76 1.10 10.93 -21.31
CA ALA A 76 0.22 11.25 -22.43
C ALA A 76 0.37 10.28 -23.64
N LYS A 77 1.58 9.77 -23.85
CA LYS A 77 1.93 8.86 -24.96
C LYS A 77 1.95 7.38 -24.54
N CYS A 78 1.73 7.08 -23.26
CA CYS A 78 1.71 5.72 -22.76
C CYS A 78 0.41 5.00 -23.12
N ASP A 79 0.45 3.68 -23.00
CA ASP A 79 -0.71 2.83 -23.16
C ASP A 79 -1.64 2.91 -21.93
N THR A 80 -2.91 2.57 -22.13
CA THR A 80 -3.90 2.54 -21.03
C THR A 80 -3.72 1.30 -20.15
N PHE A 81 -4.32 1.33 -18.97
CA PHE A 81 -4.23 0.23 -18.00
C PHE A 81 -4.56 -1.14 -18.60
N THR A 82 -5.58 -1.24 -19.45
CA THR A 82 -5.95 -2.50 -20.11
C THR A 82 -4.81 -3.12 -20.94
N ILE A 83 -4.09 -2.30 -21.70
CA ILE A 83 -3.00 -2.78 -22.56
C ILE A 83 -1.79 -3.17 -21.69
N THR A 84 -1.39 -2.29 -20.77
CA THR A 84 -0.26 -2.55 -19.87
C THR A 84 -0.52 -3.75 -18.95
N TYR A 85 -1.75 -3.94 -18.48
CA TYR A 85 -2.13 -5.11 -17.69
C TYR A 85 -1.96 -6.41 -18.48
N ASN A 86 -2.38 -6.45 -19.75
CA ASN A 86 -2.21 -7.64 -20.57
C ASN A 86 -0.72 -7.99 -20.77
N ARG A 87 0.14 -6.98 -20.96
CA ARG A 87 1.60 -7.17 -21.00
C ARG A 87 2.16 -7.64 -19.66
N PHE A 88 1.63 -7.12 -18.54
CA PHE A 88 2.01 -7.58 -17.20
C PHE A 88 1.65 -9.06 -17.00
N ILE A 89 0.46 -9.50 -17.45
CA ILE A 89 0.07 -10.91 -17.41
C ILE A 89 0.98 -11.78 -18.28
N GLU A 90 1.33 -11.33 -19.48
CA GLU A 90 2.30 -12.01 -20.34
C GLU A 90 3.68 -12.12 -19.68
N PHE A 91 4.13 -11.04 -19.04
CA PHE A 91 5.39 -10.97 -18.31
C PHE A 91 5.47 -11.96 -17.14
N ILE A 92 4.44 -12.03 -16.30
CA ILE A 92 4.46 -12.99 -15.17
C ILE A 92 4.35 -14.44 -15.66
N GLY A 93 3.61 -14.65 -16.76
CA GLY A 93 3.40 -15.95 -17.40
C GLY A 93 2.45 -16.87 -16.62
N ASN A 94 2.34 -18.12 -17.09
CA ASN A 94 1.39 -19.11 -16.59
C ASN A 94 2.00 -20.15 -15.63
N GLU A 95 3.20 -19.88 -15.13
CA GLU A 95 3.92 -20.78 -14.21
C GLU A 95 3.39 -20.65 -12.76
N ASP A 96 3.63 -21.65 -11.92
CA ASP A 96 3.35 -21.52 -10.47
C ASP A 96 4.22 -20.39 -9.90
N LEU A 97 3.56 -19.36 -9.37
CA LEU A 97 4.20 -18.12 -8.97
C LEU A 97 3.57 -17.53 -7.70
N VAL A 98 4.33 -16.66 -7.05
CA VAL A 98 3.93 -15.94 -5.84
C VAL A 98 4.17 -14.45 -6.05
N LEU A 99 3.15 -13.64 -5.77
CA LEU A 99 3.26 -12.19 -5.76
C LEU A 99 3.95 -11.72 -4.48
N CYS A 100 4.98 -10.89 -4.59
CA CYS A 100 5.67 -10.30 -3.46
C CYS A 100 5.47 -8.79 -3.50
N VAL A 101 4.77 -8.24 -2.51
CA VAL A 101 4.52 -6.80 -2.39
C VAL A 101 5.12 -6.28 -1.11
N TRP A 102 5.50 -5.00 -1.10
CA TRP A 102 5.88 -4.37 0.15
C TRP A 102 4.69 -4.41 1.12
N GLY A 103 3.52 -3.94 0.71
CA GLY A 103 2.31 -4.01 1.52
C GLY A 103 1.07 -4.43 0.74
N LYS A 104 0.01 -4.85 1.45
CA LYS A 104 -1.26 -5.30 0.83
C LYS A 104 -2.08 -4.21 0.15
N ALA A 105 -1.62 -2.95 0.20
CA ALA A 105 -2.28 -1.85 -0.50
C ALA A 105 -2.26 -2.10 -2.01
N ASP A 106 -1.11 -2.50 -2.54
CA ASP A 106 -0.91 -2.69 -3.98
C ASP A 106 -1.76 -3.82 -4.53
N LEU A 107 -1.84 -4.96 -3.85
CA LEU A 107 -2.77 -6.05 -4.20
C LEU A 107 -4.21 -5.58 -4.29
N ARG A 108 -4.65 -4.78 -3.31
CA ARG A 108 -6.03 -4.27 -3.27
C ARG A 108 -6.30 -3.32 -4.42
N GLU A 109 -5.43 -2.35 -4.65
CA GLU A 109 -5.64 -1.34 -5.68
C GLU A 109 -5.43 -1.91 -7.08
N PHE A 110 -4.53 -2.87 -7.29
CA PHE A 110 -4.39 -3.59 -8.55
C PHE A 110 -5.69 -4.30 -8.93
N ILE A 111 -6.25 -5.11 -8.02
CA ILE A 111 -7.52 -5.81 -8.27
C ILE A 111 -8.67 -4.82 -8.49
N ARG A 112 -8.67 -3.68 -7.81
CA ARG A 112 -9.66 -2.63 -8.02
C ARG A 112 -9.55 -2.02 -9.42
N ASN A 113 -8.34 -1.73 -9.91
CA ASN A 113 -8.09 -1.22 -11.26
C ASN A 113 -8.51 -2.27 -12.33
N ILE A 114 -8.23 -3.56 -12.11
CA ILE A 114 -8.68 -4.66 -12.97
C ILE A 114 -10.21 -4.65 -13.10
N LYS A 115 -10.91 -4.62 -11.96
CA LYS A 115 -12.39 -4.61 -11.93
C LYS A 115 -12.99 -3.36 -12.56
N PHE A 116 -12.42 -2.18 -12.28
CA PHE A 116 -12.89 -0.92 -12.84
C PHE A 116 -12.81 -0.91 -14.38
N ASN A 117 -11.75 -1.49 -14.94
CA ASN A 117 -11.57 -1.61 -16.39
C ASN A 117 -12.31 -2.82 -17.00
N ASN A 118 -13.21 -3.47 -16.25
CA ASN A 118 -13.98 -4.66 -16.68
C ASN A 118 -13.10 -5.83 -17.16
N LEU A 119 -11.92 -5.99 -16.56
CA LEU A 119 -11.00 -7.10 -16.85
C LEU A 119 -11.23 -8.26 -15.89
N SER A 120 -10.91 -9.48 -16.34
CA SER A 120 -11.04 -10.68 -15.49
C SER A 120 -9.96 -10.69 -14.41
N THR A 121 -10.37 -10.95 -13.16
CA THR A 121 -9.46 -11.20 -12.05
C THR A 121 -9.06 -12.67 -11.91
N GLU A 122 -9.63 -13.57 -12.71
CA GLU A 122 -9.39 -15.01 -12.59
C GLU A 122 -7.96 -15.40 -12.99
N ILE A 123 -7.40 -14.67 -13.96
CA ILE A 123 -6.02 -14.85 -14.42
C ILE A 123 -5.00 -14.17 -13.49
N PHE A 124 -5.46 -13.32 -12.57
CA PHE A 124 -4.56 -12.62 -11.65
C PHE A 124 -4.17 -13.57 -10.51
N PRO A 125 -2.86 -13.73 -10.21
CA PRO A 125 -2.41 -14.65 -9.17
C PRO A 125 -2.94 -14.28 -7.79
N THR A 126 -3.26 -15.30 -6.99
CA THR A 126 -3.81 -15.12 -5.64
C THR A 126 -2.80 -15.39 -4.53
N LYS A 127 -1.77 -16.20 -4.78
CA LYS A 127 -0.69 -16.45 -3.82
C LYS A 127 0.15 -15.20 -3.68
N TYR A 128 0.37 -14.74 -2.45
CA TYR A 128 1.18 -13.57 -2.17
C TYR A 128 1.99 -13.65 -0.88
N ILE A 129 3.02 -12.82 -0.77
CA ILE A 129 3.82 -12.56 0.43
C ILE A 129 3.77 -11.06 0.72
N ASP A 130 3.43 -10.71 1.96
CA ASP A 130 3.48 -9.35 2.51
C ASP A 130 4.88 -9.12 3.10
N VAL A 131 5.80 -8.60 2.29
CA VAL A 131 7.21 -8.47 2.67
C VAL A 131 7.36 -7.55 3.88
N GLN A 132 6.63 -6.43 3.94
CA GLN A 132 6.65 -5.51 5.08
C GLN A 132 6.26 -6.19 6.39
N LYS A 133 5.22 -7.05 6.39
CA LYS A 133 4.80 -7.81 7.57
C LYS A 133 5.93 -8.72 8.06
N HIS A 134 6.64 -9.39 7.15
CA HIS A 134 7.75 -10.26 7.51
C HIS A 134 8.98 -9.47 7.96
N THR A 135 9.30 -8.35 7.30
CA THR A 135 10.38 -7.45 7.72
C THR A 135 10.12 -6.85 9.10
N SER A 136 8.88 -6.43 9.38
CA SER A 136 8.51 -5.87 10.69
C SER A 136 8.67 -6.90 11.81
N LYS A 137 8.39 -8.19 11.53
CA LYS A 137 8.65 -9.29 12.46
C LYS A 137 10.13 -9.58 12.63
N PHE A 138 10.91 -9.54 11.54
CA PHE A 138 12.36 -9.72 11.56
C PHE A 138 13.04 -8.72 12.52
N PHE A 139 12.62 -7.45 12.47
CA PHE A 139 13.07 -6.41 13.39
C PHE A 139 12.40 -6.41 14.77
N LYS A 140 11.55 -7.40 15.08
CA LYS A 140 10.84 -7.53 16.37
C LYS A 140 10.03 -6.27 16.75
N LEU A 141 9.45 -5.59 15.77
CA LEU A 141 8.64 -4.41 16.02
C LEU A 141 7.37 -4.76 16.81
N SER A 142 6.88 -3.79 17.59
CA SER A 142 5.66 -3.96 18.37
C SER A 142 4.46 -4.27 17.47
N LYS A 143 3.52 -5.08 17.98
CA LYS A 143 2.33 -5.49 17.22
C LYS A 143 1.55 -4.26 16.76
N GLY A 144 1.31 -4.17 15.45
CA GLY A 144 0.61 -3.04 14.83
C GLY A 144 1.53 -1.96 14.26
N THR A 145 2.84 -2.06 14.49
CA THR A 145 3.86 -1.20 13.86
C THR A 145 4.33 -1.86 12.57
N GLN A 146 4.37 -1.09 11.48
CA GLN A 146 4.89 -1.53 10.19
C GLN A 146 6.06 -0.63 9.78
N ILE A 147 7.16 -1.25 9.36
CA ILE A 147 8.35 -0.53 8.88
C ILE A 147 8.13 0.00 7.46
N GLY A 148 8.64 1.20 7.16
CA GLY A 148 8.68 1.72 5.78
C GLY A 148 9.78 1.06 4.96
N LEU A 149 9.62 1.00 3.63
CA LEU A 149 10.61 0.38 2.73
C LEU A 149 11.98 1.04 2.85
N LYS A 150 12.03 2.37 2.76
CA LYS A 150 13.28 3.15 2.93
C LYS A 150 13.98 2.81 4.24
N THR A 151 13.26 2.83 5.37
CA THR A 151 13.83 2.48 6.68
C THR A 151 14.35 1.05 6.73
N ALA A 152 13.67 0.09 6.09
CA ALA A 152 14.14 -1.29 6.03
C ALA A 152 15.41 -1.44 5.20
N VAL A 153 15.49 -0.77 4.06
CA VAL A 153 16.69 -0.73 3.19
C VAL A 153 17.88 -0.17 3.97
N GLU A 154 17.68 0.95 4.67
CA GLU A 154 18.70 1.57 5.53
C GLU A 154 19.16 0.64 6.66
N LEU A 155 18.22 0.05 7.42
CA LEU A 155 18.56 -0.83 8.55
C LEU A 155 19.26 -2.13 8.12
N LEU A 156 19.01 -2.61 6.90
CA LEU A 156 19.67 -3.79 6.34
C LEU A 156 21.00 -3.47 5.63
N ASN A 157 21.43 -2.20 5.61
CA ASN A 157 22.61 -1.73 4.89
C ASN A 157 22.61 -2.17 3.42
N ILE A 158 21.45 -2.11 2.77
CA ILE A 158 21.34 -2.32 1.31
C ILE A 158 21.79 -1.01 0.65
N GLU A 159 22.68 -1.08 -0.34
CA GLU A 159 23.14 0.10 -1.07
C GLU A 159 22.02 0.64 -1.99
N PHE A 160 21.81 1.95 -2.01
CA PHE A 160 20.79 2.60 -2.85
C PHE A 160 21.22 4.00 -3.31
N GLN A 161 20.65 4.47 -4.44
CA GLN A 161 20.94 5.77 -5.06
C GLN A 161 19.79 6.79 -4.93
N GLU A 162 18.86 6.58 -3.99
CA GLU A 162 17.68 7.42 -3.71
C GLU A 162 16.66 7.56 -4.86
N ASN A 163 16.01 6.46 -5.24
CA ASN A 163 14.89 6.44 -6.21
C ASN A 163 13.61 5.83 -5.63
N PHE A 164 13.26 6.17 -4.39
CA PHE A 164 11.97 5.78 -3.80
C PHE A 164 10.82 6.54 -4.47
N HIS A 165 9.60 5.99 -4.43
CA HIS A 165 8.43 6.49 -5.16
C HIS A 165 8.58 6.34 -6.68
N ASN A 166 9.25 5.26 -7.06
CA ASN A 166 9.29 4.75 -8.42
C ASN A 166 9.06 3.26 -8.34
N ALA A 167 7.92 2.81 -8.88
CA ALA A 167 7.46 1.43 -8.71
C ALA A 167 8.52 0.37 -9.06
N PHE A 168 9.37 0.61 -10.07
CA PHE A 168 10.40 -0.36 -10.44
C PHE A 168 11.50 -0.48 -9.38
N TYR A 169 11.98 0.66 -8.86
CA TYR A 169 12.99 0.65 -7.82
C TYR A 169 12.42 0.18 -6.49
N ASP A 170 11.17 0.51 -6.16
CA ASP A 170 10.52 0.02 -4.94
C ASP A 170 10.27 -1.49 -4.99
N ALA A 171 9.95 -2.05 -6.15
CA ALA A 171 9.93 -3.51 -6.36
C ALA A 171 11.33 -4.13 -6.20
N PHE A 172 12.37 -3.48 -6.73
CA PHE A 172 13.76 -3.93 -6.59
C PHE A 172 14.20 -3.94 -5.12
N TYR A 173 13.99 -2.85 -4.39
CA TYR A 173 14.32 -2.78 -2.97
C TYR A 173 13.51 -3.76 -2.14
N THR A 174 12.25 -4.00 -2.48
CA THR A 174 11.44 -5.03 -1.84
C THR A 174 12.07 -6.42 -2.04
N ALA A 175 12.57 -6.74 -3.24
CA ALA A 175 13.27 -7.98 -3.50
C ALA A 175 14.59 -8.10 -2.72
N GLU A 176 15.39 -7.03 -2.66
CA GLU A 176 16.65 -7.02 -1.90
C GLU A 176 16.41 -7.17 -0.39
N VAL A 177 15.40 -6.49 0.16
CA VAL A 177 14.98 -6.68 1.56
C VAL A 177 14.55 -8.12 1.78
N PHE A 178 13.74 -8.69 0.89
CA PHE A 178 13.28 -10.07 1.00
C PHE A 178 14.44 -11.07 1.03
N LYS A 179 15.43 -10.93 0.13
CA LYS A 179 16.63 -11.77 0.11
C LYS A 179 17.39 -11.77 1.43
N LYS A 180 17.38 -10.66 2.18
CA LYS A 180 18.05 -10.54 3.49
C LYS A 180 17.28 -11.21 4.63
N ILE A 181 15.96 -11.33 4.52
CA ILE A 181 15.10 -11.80 5.63
C ILE A 181 14.47 -13.17 5.38
N ILE A 182 14.57 -13.70 4.16
CA ILE A 182 13.94 -14.97 3.77
C ILE A 182 14.35 -16.10 4.72
N ASN A 183 13.37 -16.91 5.14
CA ASN A 183 13.56 -18.09 5.97
C ASN A 183 12.35 -19.02 5.85
N ASP A 184 12.47 -20.24 6.38
CA ASP A 184 11.46 -21.31 6.26
C ASP A 184 10.07 -20.96 6.83
N ASN A 185 9.96 -19.92 7.68
CA ASN A 185 8.67 -19.48 8.23
C ASN A 185 7.89 -18.53 7.32
N ILE A 186 8.49 -18.11 6.20
CA ILE A 186 7.84 -17.23 5.23
C ILE A 186 7.15 -18.09 4.19
N VAL A 187 5.84 -18.25 4.36
CA VAL A 187 4.98 -19.03 3.47
C VAL A 187 3.99 -18.11 2.75
N PRO A 188 3.71 -18.34 1.46
CA PRO A 188 2.70 -17.59 0.73
C PRO A 188 1.31 -17.73 1.36
N GLU A 189 0.57 -16.64 1.43
CA GLU A 189 -0.84 -16.60 1.79
C GLU A 189 -1.70 -16.49 0.52
N ASN A 190 -2.98 -16.90 0.59
CA ASN A 190 -3.93 -16.62 -0.50
C ASN A 190 -4.63 -15.29 -0.24
N TYR A 191 -4.57 -14.38 -1.21
CA TYR A 191 -5.27 -13.10 -1.14
C TYR A 191 -6.74 -13.27 -1.52
N ILE A 192 -7.63 -12.85 -0.62
CA ILE A 192 -9.07 -12.80 -0.89
C ILE A 192 -9.46 -11.34 -1.03
N TYR A 193 -9.80 -10.91 -2.24
CA TYR A 193 -10.33 -9.58 -2.45
C TYR A 193 -11.73 -9.47 -1.86
N VAL A 194 -11.86 -8.78 -0.73
CA VAL A 194 -13.15 -8.43 -0.16
C VAL A 194 -13.52 -7.05 -0.67
N ASN A 195 -14.55 -6.97 -1.52
CA ASN A 195 -15.16 -5.70 -1.87
C ASN A 195 -15.86 -5.17 -0.62
N ARG A 196 -15.12 -4.43 0.21
CA ARG A 196 -15.74 -3.56 1.21
C ARG A 196 -16.39 -2.44 0.42
N ASN A 197 -17.59 -2.69 -0.14
CA ASN A 197 -18.55 -1.64 -0.45
C ASN A 197 -18.45 -0.69 0.72
N ALA A 198 -17.95 0.53 0.47
CA ALA A 198 -17.54 1.51 1.47
C ALA A 198 -18.35 1.26 2.73
N THR A 199 -17.77 0.57 3.72
CA THR A 199 -18.44 0.41 5.01
C THR A 199 -18.78 1.83 5.33
N LYS A 200 -20.10 2.15 5.36
CA LYS A 200 -20.64 3.49 5.58
C LYS A 200 -19.62 4.17 6.47
N ASN A 201 -18.95 5.20 5.96
CA ASN A 201 -18.08 6.04 6.77
C ASN A 201 -19.01 6.54 7.87
N THR A 202 -19.16 5.75 8.93
CA THR A 202 -19.59 6.22 10.21
C THR A 202 -18.46 7.16 10.50
N TYR A 203 -18.71 8.46 10.30
CA TYR A 203 -17.88 9.53 10.79
C TYR A 203 -17.34 9.05 12.13
N ARG A 204 -16.08 8.60 12.14
CA ARG A 204 -15.48 8.09 13.36
C ARG A 204 -15.30 9.35 14.16
N ASN A 205 -16.27 9.67 15.00
CA ASN A 205 -16.27 10.85 15.85
C ASN A 205 -14.91 10.87 16.54
N LYS A 206 -14.02 11.72 16.05
CA LYS A 206 -12.69 11.88 16.60
C LYS A 206 -12.90 12.71 17.85
N ILE A 207 -12.50 12.17 18.99
CA ILE A 207 -12.56 12.95 20.23
C ILE A 207 -11.62 14.14 20.10
N ASP A 208 -12.18 15.32 20.34
CA ASP A 208 -11.42 16.52 20.61
C ASP A 208 -10.79 16.39 22.00
N THR A 209 -9.57 15.87 22.03
CA THR A 209 -8.82 15.68 23.27
C THR A 209 -8.49 17.01 23.94
N VAL A 210 -8.40 18.10 23.19
CA VAL A 210 -8.08 19.42 23.74
C VAL A 210 -9.26 19.93 24.56
N SER A 211 -10.46 19.91 23.98
CA SER A 211 -11.68 20.30 24.69
C SER A 211 -12.00 19.37 25.86
N LEU A 212 -11.76 18.05 25.70
CA LEU A 212 -11.90 17.08 26.78
C LEU A 212 -11.02 17.44 27.98
N PHE A 213 -9.73 17.68 27.77
CA PHE A 213 -8.83 18.02 28.88
C PHE A 213 -9.12 19.39 29.48
N LYS A 214 -9.55 20.38 28.69
CA LYS A 214 -10.04 21.65 29.24
C LYS A 214 -11.23 21.46 30.19
N GLN A 215 -12.15 20.55 29.84
CA GLN A 215 -13.28 20.23 30.71
C GLN A 215 -12.85 19.55 32.00
N PHE A 216 -11.93 18.57 31.94
CA PHE A 216 -11.35 17.96 33.15
C PHE A 216 -10.63 18.99 34.02
N ASN A 217 -9.84 19.88 33.41
CA ASN A 217 -9.16 20.94 34.16
C ASN A 217 -10.16 21.84 34.90
N LYS A 218 -11.28 22.18 34.25
CA LYS A 218 -12.36 22.96 34.85
C LYS A 218 -13.06 22.21 35.99
N MET A 219 -13.36 20.93 35.81
CA MET A 219 -14.07 20.11 36.82
C MET A 219 -13.26 19.93 38.10
N TYR A 220 -11.95 19.76 37.97
CA TYR A 220 -11.05 19.51 39.09
C TYR A 220 -10.29 20.77 39.54
N ASN A 221 -10.55 21.92 38.90
CA ASN A 221 -9.92 23.22 39.15
C ASN A 221 -8.38 23.16 39.23
N ARG A 222 -7.76 22.34 38.36
CA ARG A 222 -6.31 22.18 38.24
C ARG A 222 -5.94 21.63 36.87
N GLU A 223 -4.69 21.75 36.47
CA GLU A 223 -4.22 21.07 35.27
C GLU A 223 -4.05 19.56 35.49
N MET A 224 -4.45 18.77 34.48
CA MET A 224 -4.18 17.33 34.44
C MET A 224 -2.71 17.07 34.08
N SER A 225 -2.09 16.10 34.75
CA SER A 225 -0.75 15.62 34.40
C SER A 225 -0.76 14.81 33.10
N GLU A 226 0.41 14.59 32.49
CA GLU A 226 0.51 13.76 31.28
C GLU A 226 0.10 12.29 31.52
N GLU A 227 0.36 11.77 32.72
CA GLU A 227 -0.07 10.44 33.13
C GLU A 227 -1.61 10.36 33.21
N GLU A 228 -2.26 11.35 33.82
CA GLU A 228 -3.72 11.42 33.92
C GLU A 228 -4.37 11.52 32.52
N LYS A 229 -3.79 12.35 31.64
CA LYS A 229 -4.23 12.45 30.24
C LYS A 229 -4.10 11.11 29.51
N SER A 230 -3.02 10.36 29.78
CA SER A 230 -2.80 9.02 29.21
C SER A 230 -3.82 8.00 29.71
N ILE A 231 -4.11 7.99 31.02
CA ILE A 231 -5.12 7.11 31.62
C ILE A 231 -6.50 7.40 31.03
N ILE A 232 -6.89 8.67 30.92
CA ILE A 232 -8.19 9.08 30.34
C ILE A 232 -8.32 8.60 28.89
N LYS A 233 -7.29 8.79 28.06
CA LYS A 233 -7.27 8.30 26.67
C LYS A 233 -7.39 6.78 26.60
N THR A 234 -6.70 6.07 27.49
CA THR A 234 -6.71 4.61 27.56
C THR A 234 -8.10 4.09 27.94
N ALA A 235 -8.71 4.65 28.99
CA ALA A 235 -10.07 4.30 29.42
C ALA A 235 -11.10 4.57 28.31
N TYR A 236 -11.01 5.72 27.62
CA TYR A 236 -11.87 6.02 26.47
C TYR A 236 -11.72 4.97 25.36
N ASN A 237 -10.49 4.60 25.01
CA ASN A 237 -10.24 3.59 23.99
C ASN A 237 -10.79 2.22 24.38
N MET A 238 -10.62 1.79 25.63
CA MET A 238 -11.15 0.52 26.16
C MET A 238 -12.69 0.47 26.10
N GLY A 239 -13.36 1.58 26.44
CA GLY A 239 -14.82 1.70 26.30
C GLY A 239 -15.25 1.66 24.83
N ARG A 240 -14.53 2.38 23.96
CA ARG A 240 -14.79 2.43 22.51
C ARG A 240 -14.62 1.06 21.84
N THR A 241 -13.64 0.28 22.25
CA THR A 241 -13.40 -1.08 21.74
C THR A 241 -14.30 -2.13 22.38
N LYS A 242 -15.20 -1.72 23.30
CA LYS A 242 -16.09 -2.60 24.07
C LYS A 242 -15.34 -3.71 24.80
N GLN A 243 -14.08 -3.46 25.17
CA GLN A 243 -13.16 -4.48 25.69
C GLN A 243 -13.67 -5.18 26.95
N PHE A 244 -14.55 -4.53 27.71
CA PHE A 244 -15.09 -5.03 28.97
C PHE A 244 -16.63 -5.03 29.01
N MET A 245 -17.31 -5.00 27.85
CA MET A 245 -18.76 -5.21 27.83
C MET A 245 -19.08 -6.69 28.08
N LYS A 246 -20.02 -6.96 29.00
CA LYS A 246 -20.63 -8.27 29.21
C LYS A 246 -21.88 -8.41 28.35
#